data_AF-A0A6J4SLH2-F1
#
_entry.id   AF-A0A6J4SLH2-F1
#
_cell.length_a   1.000
_cell.length_b   1.000
_cell.length_c   1.000
_cell.angle_alpha   90.00
_cell.angle_beta   90.00
_cell.angle_gamma   90.00
#
_symmetry.space_group_name_H-M   'P 1'
#
loop_
_entity.id
_entity.type
_entity.pdbx_description
1 polymer ?
#
loop_
_entity_poly.entity_id
_entity_poly.type
_entity_poly.pdbx_seq_one_letter_code
_entity_poly.pdbx_strand_id
1 'polypeptide(L)'
;MAVWVGGTVFGRYALNPAVKRVSSHAERGAVANEAWNRFNALNAVALTAVGVGHLGGRLTELRFSNLSQREKPLVRAMDVFTTAGVTTGVLTGIQGRRLAKQDADGAVPIETGSTPAIDTPEEAVRLQKSINALGRVNLVSGIGLVTSTGWFWRSAVSHPPKKRALRRSAAKTSARPGLRKASDMLAAATLALTAAAFGKELREPKRRRDWRGELLGIPYDFRKPTADKLKRSYWSPDDRRVIKPRAFGLGWDVNIGRLWRLAATP
;
A
#
# COMPACT_ATOMS: atom_id res chain seq x y z
N MET A 1 2.59 -2.64 10.73
CA MET A 1 2.82 -4.11 10.79
C MET A 1 1.92 -4.79 11.81
N ALA A 2 1.81 -4.29 13.05
CA ALA A 2 0.99 -4.91 14.10
C ALA A 2 -0.48 -5.13 13.68
N VAL A 3 -1.18 -4.09 13.22
CA VAL A 3 -2.57 -4.19 12.74
C VAL A 3 -2.69 -5.18 11.57
N TRP A 4 -1.78 -5.10 10.60
CA TRP A 4 -1.77 -5.99 9.44
C TRP A 4 -1.60 -7.46 9.84
N VAL A 5 -0.46 -7.81 10.45
CA VAL A 5 -0.15 -9.21 10.82
C VAL A 5 -1.12 -9.72 11.87
N GLY A 6 -1.34 -8.95 12.93
CA GLY A 6 -2.22 -9.33 14.04
C GLY A 6 -3.66 -9.53 13.59
N GLY A 7 -4.19 -8.64 12.75
CA GLY A 7 -5.54 -8.80 12.22
C GLY A 7 -5.66 -9.96 11.23
N THR A 8 -4.63 -10.25 10.42
CA THR A 8 -4.64 -11.45 9.56
C THR A 8 -4.58 -12.74 10.38
N VAL A 9 -3.78 -12.79 11.44
CA VAL A 9 -3.71 -13.93 12.37
C VAL A 9 -5.05 -14.11 13.10
N PHE A 10 -5.57 -13.05 13.71
CA PHE A 10 -6.86 -13.07 14.40
C PHE A 10 -7.99 -13.51 13.47
N GLY A 11 -8.05 -12.92 12.27
CA GLY A 11 -9.03 -13.26 11.25
C GLY A 11 -9.00 -14.76 10.92
N ARG A 12 -7.82 -15.30 10.67
CA ARG A 12 -7.65 -16.70 10.23
C ARG A 12 -7.88 -17.71 11.34
N TYR A 13 -7.38 -17.44 12.55
CA TYR A 13 -7.31 -18.44 13.61
C TYR A 13 -8.35 -18.25 14.72
N ALA A 14 -8.98 -17.08 14.82
CA ALA A 14 -10.03 -16.81 15.81
C ALA A 14 -11.37 -16.53 15.14
N LEU A 15 -11.47 -15.46 14.33
CA LEU A 15 -12.74 -15.04 13.74
C LEU A 15 -13.34 -16.08 12.78
N ASN A 16 -12.56 -16.53 11.79
CA ASN A 16 -13.06 -17.42 10.74
C ASN A 16 -13.56 -18.77 11.28
N PRO A 17 -12.91 -19.40 12.29
CA PRO A 17 -13.49 -20.57 12.96
C PRO A 17 -14.68 -20.23 13.85
N ALA A 18 -14.66 -19.09 14.56
CA ALA A 18 -15.69 -18.72 15.53
C ALA A 18 -17.07 -18.53 14.89
N VAL A 19 -17.14 -18.07 13.63
CA VAL A 19 -18.44 -17.91 12.95
C VAL A 19 -19.21 -19.21 12.81
N LYS A 20 -18.56 -20.38 12.89
CA LYS A 20 -19.24 -21.69 12.89
C LYS A 20 -20.27 -21.85 14.02
N ARG A 21 -20.19 -21.04 15.07
CA ARG A 21 -21.19 -20.99 16.16
C ARG A 21 -22.55 -20.42 15.75
N VAL A 22 -22.62 -19.70 14.63
CA VAL A 22 -23.88 -19.20 14.06
C VAL A 22 -24.52 -20.33 13.25
N SER A 23 -25.77 -20.69 13.52
CA SER A 23 -26.38 -21.88 12.89
C SER A 23 -26.56 -21.73 11.37
N SER A 24 -27.07 -20.58 10.90
CA SER A 24 -27.36 -20.33 9.49
C SER A 24 -26.11 -20.03 8.66
N HIS A 25 -25.91 -20.73 7.53
CA HIS A 25 -24.77 -20.51 6.62
C HIS A 25 -24.72 -19.10 6.04
N ALA A 26 -25.87 -18.55 5.67
CA ALA A 26 -25.97 -17.19 5.14
C ALA A 26 -25.63 -16.15 6.23
N GLU A 27 -26.12 -16.36 7.46
CA GLU A 27 -25.83 -15.49 8.60
C GLU A 27 -24.35 -15.55 9.01
N ARG A 28 -23.71 -16.74 8.96
CA ARG A 28 -22.25 -16.88 9.11
C ARG A 28 -21.52 -15.97 8.12
N GLY A 29 -21.95 -16.00 6.86
CA GLY A 29 -21.43 -15.19 5.76
C GLY A 29 -21.54 -13.70 6.02
N ALA A 30 -22.74 -13.25 6.40
CA ALA A 30 -23.01 -11.86 6.73
C ALA A 30 -22.15 -11.36 7.89
N VAL A 31 -22.07 -12.12 8.99
CA VAL A 31 -21.25 -11.77 10.16
C VAL A 31 -19.76 -11.70 9.80
N ALA A 32 -19.24 -12.69 9.08
CA ALA A 32 -17.85 -12.71 8.63
C ALA A 32 -17.54 -11.52 7.72
N ASN A 33 -18.39 -11.25 6.73
CA ASN A 33 -18.21 -10.15 5.79
C ASN A 33 -18.27 -8.79 6.48
N GLU A 34 -19.21 -8.58 7.40
CA GLU A 34 -19.30 -7.34 8.17
C GLU A 34 -18.05 -7.11 9.03
N ALA A 35 -17.58 -8.14 9.74
CA ALA A 35 -16.36 -8.06 10.54
C ALA A 35 -15.13 -7.72 9.67
N TRP A 36 -14.96 -8.41 8.54
CA TRP A 36 -13.87 -8.12 7.60
C TRP A 36 -14.00 -6.74 6.95
N ASN A 37 -15.20 -6.28 6.62
CA ASN A 37 -15.43 -4.96 6.05
C ASN A 37 -15.01 -3.83 6.99
N ARG A 38 -15.34 -3.95 8.28
CA ARG A 38 -14.88 -3.00 9.32
C ARG A 38 -13.36 -3.02 9.44
N PHE A 39 -12.77 -4.22 9.51
CA PHE A 39 -11.32 -4.37 9.63
C PHE A 39 -10.57 -3.88 8.39
N ASN A 40 -11.13 -4.02 7.19
CA ASN A 40 -10.48 -3.67 5.92
C ASN A 40 -10.07 -2.19 5.84
N ALA A 41 -10.82 -1.28 6.47
CA ALA A 41 -10.44 0.13 6.55
C ALA A 41 -9.15 0.33 7.35
N LEU A 42 -9.07 -0.29 8.54
CA LEU A 42 -7.89 -0.27 9.40
C LEU A 42 -6.69 -0.96 8.73
N ASN A 43 -6.93 -2.11 8.08
CA ASN A 43 -5.90 -2.85 7.39
C ASN A 43 -5.32 -2.08 6.19
N ALA A 44 -6.17 -1.37 5.43
CA ALA A 44 -5.72 -0.53 4.32
C ALA A 44 -4.79 0.60 4.80
N VAL A 45 -5.13 1.25 5.91
CA VAL A 45 -4.25 2.26 6.54
C VAL A 45 -2.93 1.62 6.97
N ALA A 46 -2.98 0.44 7.61
CA ALA A 46 -1.79 -0.27 8.07
C ALA A 46 -0.86 -0.68 6.92
N LEU A 47 -1.40 -1.24 5.84
CA LEU A 47 -0.62 -1.64 4.65
C LEU A 47 -0.02 -0.42 3.94
N THR A 48 -0.76 0.68 3.86
CA THR A 48 -0.26 1.94 3.30
C THR A 48 0.92 2.47 4.13
N ALA A 49 0.77 2.53 5.46
CA ALA A 49 1.82 2.98 6.37
C ALA A 49 3.09 2.11 6.25
N VAL A 50 2.92 0.79 6.13
CA VAL A 50 4.05 -0.14 5.91
C VAL A 50 4.73 0.11 4.56
N GLY A 51 3.95 0.18 3.47
CA GLY A 51 4.50 0.43 2.14
C GLY A 51 5.27 1.73 2.05
N VAL A 52 4.75 2.80 2.66
CA VAL A 52 5.42 4.10 2.64
C VAL A 52 6.63 4.14 3.56
N GLY A 53 6.53 3.63 4.80
CA GLY A 53 7.68 3.57 5.69
C GLY A 53 8.86 2.82 5.06
N HIS A 54 8.56 1.72 4.36
CA HIS A 54 9.56 0.95 3.62
C HIS A 54 10.16 1.74 2.45
N LEU A 55 9.32 2.36 1.62
CA LEU A 55 9.79 3.17 0.48
C LEU A 55 10.64 4.37 0.95
N GLY A 56 10.19 5.08 1.98
CA GLY A 56 10.93 6.18 2.61
C GLY A 56 12.30 5.73 3.12
N GLY A 57 12.35 4.58 3.80
CA GLY A 57 13.60 3.94 4.21
C GLY A 57 14.51 3.64 3.01
N ARG A 58 14.00 3.05 1.94
CA ARG A 58 14.78 2.75 0.72
C ARG A 58 15.31 4.00 0.01
N LEU A 59 14.55 5.10 0.05
CA LEU A 59 14.99 6.39 -0.46
C LEU A 59 15.98 7.12 0.46
N THR A 60 16.23 6.64 1.67
CA THR A 60 17.09 7.33 2.66
C THR A 60 18.15 6.38 3.23
N GLU A 61 17.88 5.78 4.38
CA GLU A 61 18.82 5.05 5.22
C GLU A 61 19.08 3.63 4.71
N LEU A 62 18.09 3.02 4.06
CA LEU A 62 18.15 1.64 3.57
C LEU A 62 18.72 1.54 2.14
N ARG A 63 19.24 2.63 1.54
CA ARG A 63 19.93 2.57 0.23
C ARG A 63 21.11 1.60 0.28
N PHE A 64 21.30 0.77 -0.75
CA PHE A 64 22.35 -0.26 -0.74
C PHE A 64 23.78 0.27 -0.61
N SER A 65 24.03 1.51 -1.03
CA SER A 65 25.31 2.20 -0.81
C SER A 65 25.61 2.45 0.68
N ASN A 66 24.56 2.59 1.50
CA ASN A 66 24.65 2.83 2.94
C ASN A 66 24.73 1.54 3.77
N LEU A 67 24.56 0.37 3.14
CA LEU A 67 24.45 -0.92 3.82
C LEU A 67 25.73 -1.76 3.72
N SER A 68 26.04 -2.49 4.79
CA SER A 68 27.03 -3.56 4.80
C SER A 68 26.56 -4.79 4.02
N GLN A 69 27.48 -5.70 3.69
CA GLN A 69 27.12 -6.94 2.98
C GLN A 69 26.19 -7.85 3.79
N ARG A 70 26.18 -7.74 5.13
CA ARG A 70 25.27 -8.48 6.01
C ARG A 70 23.86 -7.87 6.05
N GLU A 71 23.74 -6.55 5.91
CA GLU A 71 22.46 -5.84 5.95
C GLU A 71 21.71 -5.89 4.62
N LYS A 72 22.43 -5.91 3.49
CA LYS A 72 21.83 -5.98 2.13
C LYS A 72 20.84 -7.14 1.94
N PRO A 73 21.14 -8.40 2.31
CA PRO A 73 20.17 -9.49 2.15
C PRO A 73 18.92 -9.28 3.01
N LEU A 74 19.05 -8.71 4.22
CA LEU A 74 17.90 -8.41 5.08
C LEU A 74 16.99 -7.34 4.47
N VAL A 75 17.57 -6.25 3.95
CA VAL A 75 16.79 -5.20 3.28
C VAL A 75 16.16 -5.72 1.98
N ARG A 76 16.85 -6.60 1.22
CA ARG A 76 16.26 -7.26 0.05
C ARG A 76 15.08 -8.15 0.45
N ALA A 77 15.17 -8.88 1.56
CA ALA A 77 14.05 -9.64 2.08
C ALA A 77 12.86 -8.73 2.46
N MET A 78 13.12 -7.60 3.12
CA MET A 78 12.08 -6.59 3.39
C MET A 78 11.44 -6.03 2.11
N ASP A 79 12.22 -5.77 1.04
CA ASP A 79 11.71 -5.34 -0.27
C ASP A 79 10.70 -6.36 -0.83
N VAL A 80 11.08 -7.65 -0.83
CA VAL A 80 10.24 -8.75 -1.32
C VAL A 80 8.97 -8.87 -0.48
N PHE A 81 9.10 -8.94 0.85
CA PHE A 81 7.97 -9.15 1.74
C PHE A 81 7.01 -7.97 1.80
N THR A 82 7.52 -6.74 1.73
CA THR A 82 6.66 -5.54 1.65
C THR A 82 5.88 -5.55 0.35
N THR A 83 6.54 -5.80 -0.77
CA THR A 83 5.90 -5.81 -2.09
C THR A 83 4.84 -6.91 -2.19
N ALA A 84 5.19 -8.14 -1.80
CA ALA A 84 4.28 -9.28 -1.80
C ALA A 84 3.09 -9.04 -0.85
N GLY A 85 3.35 -8.53 0.36
CA GLY A 85 2.33 -8.24 1.36
C GLY A 85 1.35 -7.15 0.94
N VAL A 86 1.84 -6.00 0.48
CA VAL A 86 0.97 -4.91 0.00
C VAL A 86 0.15 -5.36 -1.21
N THR A 87 0.79 -6.04 -2.18
CA THR A 87 0.10 -6.50 -3.40
C THR A 87 -1.00 -7.50 -3.07
N THR A 88 -0.69 -8.53 -2.29
CA THR A 88 -1.67 -9.54 -1.89
C THR A 88 -2.79 -8.95 -1.04
N GLY A 89 -2.50 -7.98 -0.15
CA GLY A 89 -3.50 -7.30 0.66
C GLY A 89 -4.47 -6.43 -0.17
N VAL A 90 -3.98 -5.76 -1.21
CA VAL A 90 -4.84 -5.04 -2.16
C VAL A 90 -5.72 -6.01 -2.95
N LEU A 91 -5.14 -7.11 -3.45
CA LEU A 91 -5.87 -8.12 -4.21
C LEU A 91 -6.95 -8.78 -3.36
N THR A 92 -6.68 -9.15 -2.11
CA THR A 92 -7.69 -9.71 -1.19
C THR A 92 -8.79 -8.70 -0.90
N GLY A 93 -8.46 -7.41 -0.69
CA GLY A 93 -9.45 -6.36 -0.50
C GLY A 93 -10.37 -6.15 -1.71
N ILE A 94 -9.84 -6.23 -2.93
CA ILE A 94 -10.64 -6.15 -4.17
C ILE A 94 -11.55 -7.38 -4.30
N GLN A 95 -11.01 -8.58 -4.09
CA GLN A 95 -11.76 -9.82 -4.20
C GLN A 95 -12.83 -9.95 -3.11
N GLY A 96 -12.54 -9.53 -1.87
CA GLY A 96 -13.51 -9.51 -0.77
C GLY A 96 -14.71 -8.62 -1.09
N ARG A 97 -14.49 -7.47 -1.73
CA ARG A 97 -15.60 -6.62 -2.22
C ARG A 97 -16.40 -7.23 -3.36
N ARG A 98 -15.79 -8.10 -4.19
CA ARG A 98 -16.53 -8.84 -5.22
C ARG A 98 -17.35 -9.96 -4.59
N LEU A 99 -16.77 -10.67 -3.62
CA LEU A 99 -17.45 -11.71 -2.85
C LEU A 99 -18.67 -11.14 -2.12
N ALA A 100 -18.52 -10.00 -1.44
CA ALA A 100 -19.63 -9.34 -0.74
C ALA A 100 -20.77 -8.84 -1.66
N LYS A 101 -20.58 -8.84 -2.99
CA LYS A 101 -21.62 -8.47 -3.97
C LYS A 101 -22.36 -9.66 -4.56
N GLN A 102 -21.97 -10.88 -4.20
CA GLN A 102 -22.57 -12.11 -4.74
C GLN A 102 -23.95 -12.41 -4.15
N ASP A 103 -24.32 -11.77 -3.03
CA ASP A 103 -25.61 -11.96 -2.37
C ASP A 103 -26.15 -10.63 -1.84
N ALA A 104 -27.46 -10.56 -1.60
CA ALA A 104 -28.09 -9.46 -0.90
C ALA A 104 -27.50 -9.36 0.52
N ASP A 105 -27.25 -8.14 0.98
CA ASP A 105 -26.64 -7.85 2.28
C ASP A 105 -25.27 -8.50 2.56
N GLY A 106 -24.62 -9.08 1.53
CA GLY A 106 -23.34 -9.77 1.68
C GLY A 106 -23.46 -11.11 2.43
N ALA A 107 -24.63 -11.74 2.45
CA ALA A 107 -24.91 -12.98 3.18
C ALA A 107 -24.48 -14.26 2.41
N VAL A 108 -23.32 -14.22 1.76
CA VAL A 108 -22.81 -15.37 0.99
C VAL A 108 -22.69 -16.60 1.90
N PRO A 109 -23.41 -17.70 1.65
CA PRO A 109 -23.38 -18.88 2.51
C PRO A 109 -21.97 -19.43 2.66
N ILE A 110 -21.55 -19.70 3.90
CA ILE A 110 -20.23 -20.28 4.21
C ILE A 110 -20.31 -21.30 5.35
N GLU A 111 -19.45 -22.31 5.31
CA GLU A 111 -19.29 -23.26 6.41
C GLU A 111 -18.43 -22.62 7.52
N THR A 112 -17.35 -21.95 7.15
CA THR A 112 -16.51 -21.11 8.02
C THR A 112 -16.04 -19.88 7.26
N GLY A 113 -15.42 -18.89 7.93
CA GLY A 113 -14.86 -17.70 7.27
C GLY A 113 -13.79 -17.98 6.20
N SER A 114 -13.36 -19.22 6.02
CA SER A 114 -12.44 -19.66 4.96
C SER A 114 -12.92 -20.90 4.18
N THR A 115 -14.09 -21.45 4.49
CA THR A 115 -14.58 -22.68 3.85
C THR A 115 -15.97 -22.43 3.26
N PRO A 116 -16.15 -22.63 1.95
CA PRO A 116 -17.48 -22.57 1.35
C PRO A 116 -18.42 -23.62 1.95
N ALA A 117 -19.70 -23.29 2.05
CA ALA A 117 -20.77 -24.24 2.32
C ALA A 117 -21.15 -25.01 1.06
N ILE A 118 -21.99 -26.04 1.21
CA ILE A 118 -22.48 -26.84 0.08
C ILE A 118 -23.37 -26.04 -0.88
N ASP A 119 -24.03 -25.01 -0.36
CA ASP A 119 -24.93 -24.10 -1.06
C ASP A 119 -24.25 -22.79 -1.52
N THR A 120 -22.92 -22.67 -1.36
CA THR A 120 -22.20 -21.48 -1.83
C THR A 120 -22.15 -21.43 -3.37
N PRO A 121 -22.51 -20.30 -4.02
CA PRO A 121 -22.39 -20.14 -5.47
C PRO A 121 -20.96 -20.38 -5.99
N GLU A 122 -20.82 -20.95 -7.19
CA GLU A 122 -19.52 -21.33 -7.76
C GLU A 122 -18.53 -20.16 -7.88
N GLU A 123 -19.00 -18.96 -8.24
CA GLU A 123 -18.16 -17.77 -8.30
C GLU A 123 -17.64 -17.39 -6.90
N ALA A 124 -18.50 -17.44 -5.88
CA ALA A 124 -18.12 -17.21 -4.50
C ALA A 124 -17.12 -18.27 -4.00
N VAL A 125 -17.26 -19.54 -4.38
CA VAL A 125 -16.28 -20.61 -4.08
C VAL A 125 -14.90 -20.26 -4.65
N ARG A 126 -14.84 -19.83 -5.93
CA ARG A 126 -13.59 -19.46 -6.59
C ARG A 126 -12.93 -18.25 -5.91
N LEU A 127 -13.71 -17.24 -5.58
CA LEU A 127 -13.24 -16.04 -4.86
C LEU A 127 -12.71 -16.40 -3.47
N GLN A 128 -13.41 -17.22 -2.69
CA GLN A 128 -12.94 -17.66 -1.38
C GLN A 128 -11.63 -18.44 -1.47
N LYS A 129 -11.51 -19.40 -2.39
CA LYS A 129 -10.27 -20.16 -2.61
C LYS A 129 -9.09 -19.24 -2.94
N SER A 130 -9.30 -18.24 -3.82
CA SER A 130 -8.28 -17.27 -4.18
C SER A 130 -7.91 -16.36 -3.00
N ILE A 131 -8.88 -15.80 -2.28
CA ILE A 131 -8.67 -14.98 -1.07
C ILE A 131 -7.89 -15.77 -0.03
N ASN A 132 -8.20 -17.05 0.19
CA ASN A 132 -7.49 -17.90 1.14
C ASN A 132 -6.03 -18.16 0.74
N ALA A 133 -5.76 -18.37 -0.56
CA ALA A 133 -4.41 -18.53 -1.06
C ALA A 133 -3.60 -17.24 -0.90
N LEU A 134 -4.16 -16.11 -1.36
CA LEU A 134 -3.53 -14.80 -1.22
C LEU A 134 -3.33 -14.41 0.25
N GLY A 135 -4.29 -14.72 1.12
CA GLY A 135 -4.21 -14.49 2.56
C GLY A 135 -3.07 -15.27 3.23
N ARG A 136 -2.75 -16.49 2.77
CA ARG A 136 -1.57 -17.23 3.25
C ARG A 136 -0.27 -16.53 2.84
N VAL A 137 -0.15 -16.15 1.58
CA VAL A 137 1.02 -15.43 1.07
C VAL A 137 1.18 -14.10 1.81
N ASN A 138 0.08 -13.39 2.03
CA ASN A 138 0.03 -12.13 2.76
C ASN A 138 0.52 -12.29 4.20
N LEU A 139 0.06 -13.31 4.92
CA LEU A 139 0.48 -13.60 6.29
C LEU A 139 1.97 -13.96 6.38
N VAL A 140 2.43 -14.87 5.51
CA VAL A 140 3.86 -15.26 5.44
C VAL A 140 4.73 -14.03 5.14
N SER A 141 4.28 -13.17 4.22
CA SER A 141 4.97 -11.92 3.90
C SER A 141 5.03 -10.97 5.10
N GLY A 142 3.92 -10.80 5.83
CA GLY A 142 3.88 -9.96 7.03
C GLY A 142 4.81 -10.45 8.13
N ILE A 143 4.82 -11.75 8.41
CA ILE A 143 5.75 -12.37 9.37
C ILE A 143 7.19 -12.20 8.91
N GLY A 144 7.49 -12.51 7.64
CA GLY A 144 8.82 -12.34 7.05
C GLY A 144 9.33 -10.91 7.12
N LEU A 145 8.46 -9.92 6.95
CA LEU A 145 8.81 -8.52 7.08
C LEU A 145 9.14 -8.14 8.53
N VAL A 146 8.34 -8.59 9.50
CA VAL A 146 8.61 -8.35 10.93
C VAL A 146 9.95 -8.97 11.35
N THR A 147 10.21 -10.23 10.97
CA THR A 147 11.45 -10.93 11.31
C THR A 147 12.66 -10.26 10.66
N SER A 148 12.58 -9.92 9.36
CA SER A 148 13.65 -9.22 8.64
C SER A 148 13.96 -7.88 9.28
N THR A 149 12.93 -7.12 9.66
CA THR A 149 13.06 -5.82 10.34
C THR A 149 13.76 -5.97 11.70
N GLY A 150 13.34 -6.93 12.51
CA GLY A 150 13.96 -7.20 13.82
C GLY A 150 15.43 -7.60 13.70
N TRP A 151 15.76 -8.48 12.76
CA TRP A 151 17.15 -8.88 12.50
C TRP A 151 18.02 -7.74 11.97
N PHE A 152 17.47 -6.88 11.11
CA PHE A 152 18.19 -5.70 10.64
C PHE A 152 18.54 -4.76 11.78
N TRP A 153 17.57 -4.42 12.64
CA TRP A 153 17.81 -3.55 13.78
C TRP A 153 18.78 -4.16 14.78
N ARG A 154 18.70 -5.47 15.04
CA ARG A 154 19.71 -6.17 15.84
C ARG A 154 21.10 -6.03 15.22
N SER A 155 21.23 -6.26 13.90
CA SER A 155 22.51 -6.15 13.18
C SER A 155 23.11 -4.74 13.24
N ALA A 156 22.25 -3.72 13.16
CA ALA A 156 22.61 -2.32 13.19
C ALA A 156 23.05 -1.86 14.59
N VAL A 157 22.40 -2.36 15.65
CA VAL A 157 22.75 -2.05 17.05
C VAL A 157 24.01 -2.78 17.48
N SER A 158 24.20 -4.04 17.08
CA SER A 158 25.37 -4.84 17.49
C SER A 158 26.71 -4.38 16.88
N HIS A 159 26.72 -3.48 15.90
CA HIS A 159 27.95 -2.95 15.29
C HIS A 159 27.91 -1.41 15.24
N PRO A 160 28.35 -0.72 16.32
CA PRO A 160 28.25 0.74 16.41
C PRO A 160 29.05 1.48 15.32
N PRO A 161 28.70 2.75 15.03
CA PRO A 161 28.84 3.43 13.75
C PRO A 161 30.25 3.93 13.41
N LYS A 162 31.33 3.34 13.95
CA LYS A 162 32.71 3.78 13.62
C LYS A 162 33.03 3.59 12.12
N LYS A 163 32.47 2.55 11.46
CA LYS A 163 32.61 2.34 10.01
C LYS A 163 31.64 3.18 9.16
N ARG A 164 30.48 3.59 9.68
CA ARG A 164 29.51 4.44 8.97
C ARG A 164 29.96 5.91 8.93
N ALA A 165 30.63 6.40 9.98
CA ALA A 165 31.21 7.75 10.01
C ALA A 165 32.39 7.90 9.02
N LEU A 166 33.27 6.91 8.93
CA LEU A 166 34.44 6.91 8.03
C LEU A 166 34.03 6.90 6.54
N ARG A 167 33.03 6.10 6.15
CA ARG A 167 32.47 6.14 4.78
C ARG A 167 31.74 7.44 4.44
N ARG A 168 31.15 8.11 5.45
CA ARG A 168 30.53 9.43 5.29
C ARG A 168 31.56 10.53 5.00
N SER A 169 32.79 10.38 5.47
CA SER A 169 33.89 11.32 5.20
C SER A 169 34.44 11.17 3.78
N ALA A 170 34.50 9.96 3.24
CA ALA A 170 34.94 9.72 1.86
C ALA A 170 33.89 10.11 0.80
N ALA A 171 32.60 10.10 1.15
CA ALA A 171 31.52 10.59 0.28
C ALA A 171 31.19 12.09 0.50
N LYS A 172 31.98 12.80 1.32
CA LYS A 172 31.78 14.21 1.65
C LYS A 172 32.38 15.14 0.58
N THR A 173 32.03 14.88 -0.68
CA THR A 173 32.14 15.89 -1.73
C THR A 173 30.78 15.94 -2.41
N SER A 174 30.06 17.05 -2.21
CA SER A 174 28.86 17.51 -2.97
C SER A 174 27.42 17.32 -2.44
N ALA A 175 27.12 17.37 -1.12
CA ALA A 175 25.73 17.67 -0.73
C ALA A 175 25.58 18.46 0.59
N ARG A 176 24.98 19.66 0.50
CA ARG A 176 24.76 20.60 1.62
C ARG A 176 23.75 20.01 2.63
N PRO A 177 24.06 19.99 3.95
CA PRO A 177 23.24 19.33 4.97
C PRO A 177 21.82 19.92 5.17
N GLY A 178 21.59 21.20 4.82
CA GLY A 178 20.26 21.82 4.89
C GLY A 178 19.25 21.26 3.89
N LEU A 179 19.71 20.87 2.69
CA LEU A 179 18.85 20.29 1.65
C LEU A 179 18.30 18.91 2.03
N ARG A 180 19.03 18.15 2.87
CA ARG A 180 18.64 16.80 3.29
C ARG A 180 17.50 16.82 4.31
N LYS A 181 17.57 17.72 5.30
CA LYS A 181 16.46 17.92 6.25
C LYS A 181 15.20 18.42 5.54
N ALA A 182 15.36 19.34 4.60
CA ALA A 182 14.26 19.84 3.79
C ALA A 182 13.62 18.72 2.94
N SER A 183 14.41 17.84 2.32
CA SER A 183 13.89 16.72 1.52
C SER A 183 13.13 15.68 2.36
N ASP A 184 13.62 15.38 3.57
CA ASP A 184 12.98 14.42 4.47
C ASP A 184 11.65 14.98 5.01
N MET A 185 11.60 16.27 5.33
CA MET A 185 10.36 16.96 5.72
C MET A 185 9.36 17.02 4.56
N LEU A 186 9.82 17.27 3.33
CA LEU A 186 8.95 17.27 2.15
C LEU A 186 8.34 15.88 1.89
N ALA A 187 9.14 14.83 2.04
CA ALA A 187 8.67 13.46 1.88
C ALA A 187 7.62 13.08 2.93
N ALA A 188 7.84 13.44 4.20
CA ALA A 188 6.88 13.24 5.29
C ALA A 188 5.58 14.02 5.08
N ALA A 189 5.67 15.27 4.64
CA ALA A 189 4.50 16.10 4.32
C ALA A 189 3.69 15.51 3.16
N THR A 190 4.37 15.09 2.08
CA THR A 190 3.73 14.46 0.91
C THR A 190 2.97 13.18 1.30
N LEU A 191 3.53 12.39 2.21
CA LEU A 191 2.90 11.19 2.75
C LEU A 191 1.64 11.53 3.57
N ALA A 192 1.76 12.45 4.52
CA ALA A 192 0.64 12.84 5.39
C ALA A 192 -0.54 13.36 4.55
N LEU A 193 -0.24 14.16 3.52
CA LEU A 193 -1.23 14.69 2.59
C LEU A 193 -1.86 13.59 1.72
N THR A 194 -1.09 12.60 1.28
CA THR A 194 -1.61 11.48 0.50
C THR A 194 -2.57 10.63 1.34
N ALA A 195 -2.19 10.33 2.59
CA ALA A 195 -3.02 9.59 3.53
C ALA A 195 -4.30 10.37 3.89
N ALA A 196 -4.19 11.68 4.09
CA ALA A 196 -5.34 12.56 4.35
C ALA A 196 -6.29 12.63 3.13
N ALA A 197 -5.77 12.73 1.91
CA ALA A 197 -6.57 12.73 0.68
C ALA A 197 -7.32 11.40 0.49
N PHE A 198 -6.66 10.26 0.76
CA PHE A 198 -7.33 8.95 0.79
C PHE A 198 -8.39 8.85 1.89
N GLY A 199 -8.07 9.34 3.09
CA GLY A 199 -8.98 9.36 4.23
C GLY A 199 -10.24 10.18 3.97
N LYS A 200 -10.10 11.35 3.33
CA LYS A 200 -11.20 12.20 2.87
C LYS A 200 -12.14 11.42 1.96
N GLU A 201 -11.62 10.79 0.91
CA GLU A 201 -12.42 10.00 -0.04
C GLU A 201 -13.09 8.77 0.59
N LEU A 202 -12.44 8.15 1.58
CA LEU A 202 -12.99 6.97 2.26
C LEU A 202 -14.13 7.31 3.24
N ARG A 203 -14.18 8.54 3.76
CA ARG A 203 -15.26 9.03 4.63
C ARG A 203 -16.53 9.39 3.85
N GLU A 204 -16.40 9.70 2.57
CA GLU A 204 -17.54 10.02 1.71
C GLU A 204 -18.41 8.78 1.42
N PRO A 205 -19.74 8.93 1.26
CA PRO A 205 -20.61 7.85 0.78
C PRO A 205 -20.18 7.36 -0.60
N LYS A 206 -20.24 6.05 -0.87
CA LYS A 206 -19.74 5.44 -2.13
C LYS A 206 -20.21 6.13 -3.41
N ARG A 207 -21.44 6.70 -3.44
CA ARG A 207 -21.99 7.43 -4.60
C ARG A 207 -21.36 8.80 -4.84
N ARG A 208 -20.75 9.42 -3.83
CA ARG A 208 -20.12 10.75 -3.91
C ARG A 208 -18.59 10.70 -4.05
N ARG A 209 -17.98 9.51 -3.99
CA ARG A 209 -16.52 9.34 -4.12
C ARG A 209 -16.09 9.55 -5.56
N ASP A 210 -15.43 10.66 -5.81
CA ASP A 210 -14.91 11.00 -7.13
C ASP A 210 -13.42 10.62 -7.29
N TRP A 211 -12.75 10.25 -6.18
CA TRP A 211 -11.34 9.86 -6.13
C TRP A 211 -10.40 10.88 -6.77
N ARG A 212 -10.83 12.14 -6.79
CA ARG A 212 -10.19 13.27 -7.43
C ARG A 212 -10.66 14.53 -6.73
N GLY A 213 -9.75 15.45 -6.52
CA GLY A 213 -10.09 16.72 -5.89
C GLY A 213 -8.83 17.46 -5.50
N GLU A 214 -8.97 18.32 -4.50
CA GLU A 214 -7.89 19.15 -4.00
C GLU A 214 -7.80 19.04 -2.48
N LEU A 215 -6.57 19.08 -1.96
CA LEU A 215 -6.27 19.12 -0.54
C LEU A 215 -5.20 20.18 -0.30
N LEU A 216 -5.54 21.25 0.43
CA LEU A 216 -4.64 22.37 0.75
C LEU A 216 -3.95 22.99 -0.49
N GLY A 217 -4.68 23.22 -1.58
CA GLY A 217 -4.07 23.74 -2.81
C GLY A 217 -3.49 22.66 -3.73
N ILE A 218 -3.38 21.42 -3.26
CA ILE A 218 -2.66 20.34 -3.97
C ILE A 218 -3.68 19.40 -4.63
N PRO A 219 -3.68 19.29 -5.97
CA PRO A 219 -4.59 18.41 -6.68
C PRO A 219 -4.23 16.94 -6.44
N TYR A 220 -5.21 16.07 -6.31
CA TYR A 220 -5.04 14.62 -6.31
C TYR A 220 -5.99 13.96 -7.30
N ASP A 221 -5.55 12.86 -7.89
CA ASP A 221 -6.39 11.99 -8.72
C ASP A 221 -5.95 10.52 -8.56
N PHE A 222 -6.75 9.74 -7.85
CA PHE A 222 -6.52 8.31 -7.58
C PHE A 222 -7.35 7.40 -8.48
N ARG A 223 -7.98 7.94 -9.52
CA ARG A 223 -8.66 7.13 -10.55
C ARG A 223 -7.61 6.42 -11.40
N LYS A 224 -7.91 5.18 -11.82
CA LYS A 224 -6.97 4.35 -12.60
C LYS A 224 -6.22 5.16 -13.67
N PRO A 225 -4.88 5.07 -13.73
CA PRO A 225 -4.12 5.69 -14.79
C PRO A 225 -4.45 4.99 -16.12
N THR A 226 -4.81 5.76 -17.14
CA THR A 226 -4.97 5.27 -18.52
C THR A 226 -3.84 5.82 -19.38
N ALA A 227 -3.51 5.11 -20.47
CA ALA A 227 -2.48 5.55 -21.42
C ALA A 227 -2.75 6.99 -21.92
N ASP A 228 -4.01 7.29 -22.24
CA ASP A 228 -4.40 8.64 -22.67
C ASP A 228 -4.21 9.68 -21.57
N LYS A 229 -4.46 9.32 -20.31
CA LYS A 229 -4.27 10.23 -19.17
C LYS A 229 -2.79 10.52 -18.95
N LEU A 230 -1.93 9.51 -19.05
CA LEU A 230 -0.48 9.68 -18.99
C LEU A 230 0.03 10.53 -20.15
N LYS A 231 -0.40 10.24 -21.39
CA LYS A 231 -0.05 11.04 -22.58
C LYS A 231 -0.50 12.49 -22.45
N ARG A 232 -1.73 12.73 -21.97
CA ARG A 232 -2.24 14.10 -21.73
C ARG A 232 -1.51 14.85 -20.63
N SER A 233 -1.00 14.15 -19.62
CA SER A 233 -0.27 14.79 -18.52
C SER A 233 1.17 15.11 -18.93
N TYR A 234 1.88 14.12 -19.49
CA TYR A 234 3.31 14.20 -19.75
C TYR A 234 3.66 14.66 -21.18
N TRP A 235 2.79 14.47 -22.17
CA TRP A 235 3.11 14.72 -23.59
C TRP A 235 1.97 15.45 -24.32
N SER A 236 1.76 16.73 -23.98
CA SER A 236 0.80 17.62 -24.64
C SER A 236 1.48 18.89 -25.13
N PRO A 237 2.19 18.83 -26.27
CA PRO A 237 3.00 19.95 -26.78
C PRO A 237 2.19 21.21 -27.15
N ASP A 238 0.91 21.05 -27.47
CA ASP A 238 -0.01 22.17 -27.75
C ASP A 238 -0.60 22.82 -26.49
N ASP A 239 -0.54 22.15 -25.33
CA ASP A 239 -1.04 22.72 -24.08
C ASP A 239 -0.04 23.76 -23.55
N ARG A 240 -0.53 24.98 -23.28
CA ARG A 240 0.29 26.09 -22.80
C ARG A 240 0.88 25.84 -21.40
N ARG A 241 0.28 24.95 -20.61
CA ARG A 241 0.70 24.67 -19.23
C ARG A 241 1.87 23.70 -19.19
N VAL A 242 2.96 24.14 -18.54
CA VAL A 242 4.15 23.33 -18.25
C VAL A 242 3.92 22.42 -17.05
N ILE A 243 3.23 22.93 -16.03
CA ILE A 243 2.86 22.18 -14.82
C ILE A 243 1.37 21.85 -14.90
N LYS A 244 1.04 20.57 -14.76
CA LYS A 244 -0.34 20.07 -14.88
C LYS A 244 -0.70 19.25 -13.63
N PRO A 245 -1.98 19.18 -13.24
CA PRO A 245 -2.42 18.21 -12.23
C PRO A 245 -1.96 16.80 -12.60
N ARG A 246 -1.48 16.04 -11.62
CA ARG A 246 -0.87 14.74 -11.85
C ARG A 246 -1.86 13.72 -12.43
N ALA A 247 -1.39 12.89 -13.37
CA ALA A 247 -2.18 11.84 -14.00
C ALA A 247 -2.65 10.79 -12.99
N PHE A 248 -1.85 10.52 -11.97
CA PHE A 248 -2.21 9.61 -10.88
C PHE A 248 -1.43 9.91 -9.60
N GLY A 249 -2.14 10.11 -8.49
CA GLY A 249 -1.57 10.42 -7.18
C GLY A 249 -1.85 11.85 -6.73
N LEU A 250 -1.07 12.32 -5.75
CA LEU A 250 -1.12 13.68 -5.20
C LEU A 250 -0.05 14.55 -5.85
N GLY A 251 -0.42 15.76 -6.28
CA GLY A 251 0.48 16.81 -6.76
C GLY A 251 0.36 17.08 -8.26
N TRP A 252 1.47 17.57 -8.82
CA TRP A 252 1.56 17.99 -10.21
C TRP A 252 2.53 17.11 -11.01
N ASP A 253 2.33 17.08 -12.32
CA ASP A 253 3.21 16.50 -13.33
C ASP A 253 3.79 17.61 -14.20
N VAL A 254 4.90 17.28 -14.87
CA VAL A 254 5.55 18.14 -15.85
C VAL A 254 5.15 17.69 -17.26
N ASN A 255 4.63 18.62 -18.05
CA ASN A 255 4.32 18.41 -19.46
C ASN A 255 5.60 18.50 -20.30
N ILE A 256 6.26 17.35 -20.44
CA ILE A 256 7.50 17.18 -21.21
C ILE A 256 7.31 17.58 -22.67
N GLY A 257 6.16 17.28 -23.27
CA GLY A 257 5.85 17.68 -24.65
C GLY A 257 5.88 19.19 -24.85
N ARG A 258 5.37 19.97 -23.88
CA ARG A 258 5.44 21.44 -23.91
C ARG A 258 6.86 21.96 -23.71
N LEU A 259 7.62 21.36 -22.79
CA LEU A 259 9.04 21.71 -22.60
C LEU A 259 9.85 21.47 -23.87
N TRP A 260 9.64 20.34 -24.53
CA TRP A 260 10.30 20.03 -25.80
C TRP A 260 9.97 21.06 -26.88
N ARG A 261 8.70 21.46 -27.01
CA ARG A 261 8.30 22.49 -27.99
C ARG A 261 8.93 23.85 -27.68
N LEU A 262 8.96 24.25 -26.41
CA LEU A 262 9.61 25.50 -26.00
C LEU A 262 11.12 25.49 -26.31
N ALA A 263 11.77 24.33 -26.21
CA ALA A 263 13.18 24.17 -26.54
C ALA A 263 13.44 24.03 -28.05
N ALA A 264 12.45 23.58 -28.82
CA ALA A 264 12.53 23.40 -30.27
C ALA A 264 12.08 24.62 -31.08
N THR A 265 11.63 25.69 -30.41
CA THR A 265 11.32 26.97 -31.04
C THR A 265 12.56 27.87 -30.89
N PRO A 266 13.25 28.26 -31.98
CA PRO A 266 14.35 29.22 -31.92
C PRO A 266 13.89 30.61 -31.47
#